data_AF-A0A1M6LBV0-F1
#
_entry.id   AF-A0A1M6LBV0-F1
#
_cell.length_a   1.000
_cell.length_b   1.000
_cell.length_c   1.000
_cell.angle_alpha   90.00
_cell.angle_beta   90.00
_cell.angle_gamma   90.00
#
_symmetry.space_group_name_H-M   'P 1'
#
loop_
_entity.id
_entity.type
_entity.pdbx_description
1 polymer ?
#
loop_
_entity_poly.entity_id
_entity_poly.type
_entity_poly.pdbx_seq_one_letter_code
_entity_poly.pdbx_strand_id
1 'polypeptide(L)'
;MNKQTRIILVLLSLLCVFTSSVNAQALLSPPFGLKWGDNPSKLLDWADQSDLDITINLPGKERDKRHVVISNPNADTLPGHQATSIEARYEKGMLYEVTLHYADPKLNVMQAKAKFLNAKKALTARHGPFKLSAKRRDNDDGFLTESISYHIEPVSGLFLMLTYTEITDTMRKSGKSRFSLIYRNDNLLKHKK
;
A
#
# COMPACT_ATOMS: atom_id res chain seq x y z
N MET A 1 23.72 -57.25 -8.58
CA MET A 1 22.82 -56.08 -8.45
C MET A 1 22.17 -55.85 -9.82
N ASN A 2 20.85 -56.01 -9.89
CA ASN A 2 20.13 -56.24 -11.15
C ASN A 2 19.96 -54.92 -11.94
N LYS A 3 19.97 -54.97 -13.28
CA LYS A 3 19.90 -53.76 -14.13
C LYS A 3 18.64 -52.92 -13.84
N GLN A 4 17.54 -53.58 -13.45
CA GLN A 4 16.30 -52.93 -13.03
C GLN A 4 16.40 -52.17 -11.70
N THR A 5 17.18 -52.65 -10.73
CA THR A 5 17.33 -51.96 -9.43
C THR A 5 18.08 -50.63 -9.57
N ARG A 6 18.97 -50.51 -10.56
CA ARG A 6 19.65 -49.23 -10.89
C ARG A 6 18.73 -48.22 -11.55
N ILE A 7 17.80 -48.66 -12.41
CA ILE A 7 16.86 -47.78 -13.11
C ILE A 7 15.83 -47.18 -12.12
N ILE A 8 15.35 -47.98 -11.18
CA ILE A 8 14.39 -47.52 -10.16
C ILE A 8 15.04 -46.47 -9.23
N LEU A 9 16.31 -46.64 -8.86
CA LEU A 9 17.06 -45.67 -8.05
C LEU A 9 17.34 -44.33 -8.78
N VAL A 10 17.52 -44.37 -10.11
CA VAL A 10 17.68 -43.16 -10.93
C VAL A 10 16.36 -42.43 -11.14
N LEU A 11 15.24 -43.15 -11.27
CA LEU A 11 13.91 -42.55 -11.36
C LEU A 11 13.43 -41.93 -10.04
N LEU A 12 13.79 -42.52 -8.88
CA LEU A 12 13.42 -41.97 -7.58
C LEU A 12 14.22 -40.71 -7.21
N SER A 13 15.46 -40.58 -7.72
CA SER A 13 16.28 -39.38 -7.53
C SER A 13 15.91 -38.24 -8.49
N LEU A 14 15.34 -38.53 -9.66
CA LEU A 14 14.84 -37.50 -10.58
C LEU A 14 13.51 -36.89 -10.13
N LEU A 15 12.72 -37.59 -9.31
CA LEU A 15 11.42 -37.10 -8.82
C LEU A 15 11.55 -36.09 -7.65
N CYS A 16 12.71 -35.99 -7.00
CA CYS A 16 12.96 -35.06 -5.90
C CYS A 16 13.44 -33.66 -6.35
N VAL A 17 13.64 -33.42 -7.65
CA VAL A 17 14.14 -32.12 -8.16
C VAL A 17 13.00 -31.13 -8.48
N PHE A 18 11.74 -31.54 -8.35
CA PHE A 18 10.62 -30.60 -8.25
C PHE A 18 10.47 -30.09 -6.82
N THR A 19 11.56 -29.55 -6.26
CA THR A 19 11.44 -28.64 -5.12
C THR A 19 10.73 -27.41 -5.65
N SER A 20 9.42 -27.35 -5.40
CA SER A 20 8.63 -26.14 -5.46
C SER A 20 9.45 -25.02 -4.84
N SER A 21 9.83 -24.04 -5.65
CA SER A 21 10.36 -22.78 -5.15
C SER A 21 9.29 -22.19 -4.25
N VAL A 22 9.42 -22.41 -2.94
CA VAL A 22 8.62 -21.72 -1.94
C VAL A 22 9.08 -20.26 -2.04
N ASN A 23 8.41 -19.50 -2.90
CA ASN A 23 8.44 -18.05 -2.83
C ASN A 23 7.82 -17.72 -1.47
N ALA A 24 8.67 -17.59 -0.45
CA ALA A 24 8.28 -16.96 0.81
C ALA A 24 7.85 -15.54 0.44
N GLN A 25 6.54 -15.36 0.24
CA GLN A 25 5.97 -14.05 -0.01
C GLN A 25 6.38 -13.15 1.16
N ALA A 26 7.02 -12.03 0.86
CA ALA A 26 7.51 -11.13 1.89
C ALA A 26 6.31 -10.70 2.75
N LEU A 27 6.43 -10.91 4.07
CA LEU A 27 5.43 -10.46 5.04
C LEU A 27 5.17 -8.97 4.81
N LEU A 28 3.91 -8.58 4.67
CA LEU A 28 3.54 -7.20 4.43
C LEU A 28 3.82 -6.37 5.69
N SER A 29 4.96 -5.67 5.71
CA SER A 29 5.31 -4.71 6.76
C SER A 29 4.80 -3.31 6.40
N PRO A 30 4.46 -2.46 7.38
CA PRO A 30 4.19 -1.07 7.11
C PRO A 30 5.47 -0.35 6.64
N PRO A 31 5.36 0.71 5.84
CA PRO A 31 6.51 1.46 5.33
C PRO A 31 7.17 2.33 6.42
N PHE A 32 8.23 3.06 6.07
CA PHE A 32 8.94 4.00 6.96
C PHE A 32 9.53 3.35 8.23
N GLY A 33 9.86 2.05 8.15
CA GLY A 33 10.45 1.31 9.27
C GLY A 33 9.50 1.12 10.46
N LEU A 34 8.22 1.46 10.31
CA LEU A 34 7.19 1.19 11.32
C LEU A 34 6.97 -0.32 11.48
N LYS A 35 6.36 -0.70 12.60
CA LYS A 35 5.90 -2.07 12.84
C LYS A 35 4.41 -2.06 13.20
N TRP A 36 3.72 -3.12 12.81
CA TRP A 36 2.33 -3.32 13.23
C TRP A 36 2.25 -3.35 14.76
N GLY A 37 1.31 -2.59 15.31
CA GLY A 37 1.15 -2.44 16.76
C GLY A 37 2.03 -1.36 17.40
N ASP A 38 2.92 -0.69 16.64
CA ASP A 38 3.66 0.47 17.14
C ASP A 38 2.68 1.54 17.66
N ASN A 39 3.09 2.25 18.70
CA ASN A 39 2.42 3.45 19.16
C ASN A 39 2.76 4.65 18.27
N PRO A 40 2.03 5.78 18.37
CA PRO A 40 2.28 6.94 17.53
C PRO A 40 3.64 7.60 17.72
N SER A 41 4.30 7.43 18.87
CA SER A 41 5.50 8.20 19.25
C SER A 41 6.58 8.10 18.18
N LYS A 42 6.89 6.91 17.69
CA LYS A 42 7.92 6.73 16.65
C LYS A 42 7.68 7.57 15.39
N LEU A 43 6.43 7.65 14.95
CA LEU A 43 6.07 8.41 13.76
C LEU A 43 6.07 9.93 14.04
N LEU A 44 5.64 10.33 15.24
CA LEU A 44 5.64 11.73 15.68
C LEU A 44 7.07 12.24 15.88
N ASP A 45 7.94 11.45 16.52
CA ASP A 45 9.35 11.76 16.75
C ASP A 45 10.08 11.93 15.41
N TRP A 46 9.81 11.06 14.43
CA TRP A 46 10.37 11.20 13.09
C TRP A 46 9.91 12.48 12.39
N ALA A 47 8.62 12.84 12.52
CA ALA A 47 8.07 14.05 11.92
C ALA A 47 8.67 15.31 12.55
N ASP A 48 8.79 15.34 13.88
CA ASP A 48 9.41 16.43 14.63
C ASP A 48 10.89 16.62 14.24
N GLN A 49 11.67 15.52 14.24
CA GLN A 49 13.08 15.53 13.83
C GLN A 49 13.29 15.97 12.38
N SER A 50 12.27 15.80 11.54
CA SER A 50 12.31 16.12 10.11
C SER A 50 11.62 17.45 9.76
N ASP A 51 11.17 18.22 10.76
CA ASP A 51 10.43 19.49 10.60
C ASP A 51 9.22 19.35 9.65
N LEU A 52 8.40 18.31 9.89
CA LEU A 52 7.23 17.99 9.08
C LEU A 52 5.93 18.44 9.77
N ASP A 53 4.93 18.77 8.96
CA ASP A 53 3.59 19.11 9.44
C ASP A 53 2.89 17.85 9.95
N ILE A 54 2.29 17.95 11.15
CA ILE A 54 1.54 16.88 11.79
C ILE A 54 0.08 17.32 11.96
N THR A 55 -0.85 16.57 11.37
CA THR A 55 -2.29 16.72 11.63
C THR A 55 -2.82 15.49 12.34
N ILE A 56 -3.42 15.66 13.52
CA ILE A 56 -4.03 14.57 14.28
C ILE A 56 -5.54 14.72 14.27
N ASN A 57 -6.21 13.76 13.64
CA ASN A 57 -7.67 13.68 13.60
C ASN A 57 -8.18 12.64 14.62
N LEU A 58 -9.16 13.04 15.42
CA LEU A 58 -9.89 12.19 16.37
C LEU A 58 -11.31 11.97 15.85
N PRO A 59 -11.63 10.81 15.25
CA PRO A 59 -12.96 10.54 14.71
C PRO A 59 -13.98 10.58 15.85
N GLY A 60 -14.91 11.55 15.83
CA GLY A 60 -15.67 11.95 17.02
C GLY A 60 -16.46 10.84 17.73
N LYS A 61 -16.95 9.82 17.02
CA LYS A 61 -17.68 8.68 17.62
C LYS A 61 -16.78 7.52 18.05
N GLU A 62 -15.51 7.53 17.69
CA GLU A 62 -14.58 6.40 17.83
C GLU A 62 -13.42 6.80 18.73
N ARG A 63 -13.67 6.84 20.05
CA ARG A 63 -12.73 7.34 21.07
C ARG A 63 -11.36 6.67 21.05
N ASP A 64 -11.30 5.42 20.59
CA ASP A 64 -10.08 4.64 20.55
C ASP A 64 -9.29 4.84 19.25
N LYS A 65 -9.82 5.59 18.27
CA LYS A 65 -9.17 5.81 16.99
C LYS A 65 -8.44 7.15 16.92
N ARG A 66 -7.29 7.11 16.27
CA ARG A 66 -6.49 8.32 15.94
C ARG A 66 -5.96 8.19 14.54
N HIS A 67 -6.09 9.22 13.74
CA HIS A 67 -5.48 9.29 12.41
C HIS A 67 -4.42 10.39 12.44
N VAL A 68 -3.17 10.02 12.18
CA VAL A 68 -2.03 10.94 12.13
C VAL A 68 -1.64 11.10 10.67
N VAL A 69 -1.72 12.32 10.15
CA VAL A 69 -1.27 12.66 8.79
C VAL A 69 -0.01 13.50 8.91
N ILE A 70 1.03 13.10 8.18
CA ILE A 70 2.28 13.84 8.09
C ILE A 70 2.55 14.22 6.65
N SER A 71 2.87 15.49 6.44
CA SER A 71 3.22 16.08 5.14
C SER A 71 4.44 16.97 5.28
N ASN A 72 5.12 17.23 4.17
CA ASN A 72 6.23 18.16 4.15
C ASN A 72 5.74 19.57 3.78
N PRO A 73 5.81 20.57 4.69
CA PRO A 73 5.41 21.94 4.35
C PRO A 73 6.37 22.61 3.38
N ASN A 74 7.63 22.16 3.36
CA ASN A 74 8.74 22.81 2.67
C ASN A 74 9.08 22.14 1.33
N ALA A 75 8.45 21.01 0.98
CA ALA A 75 8.69 20.32 -0.27
C ALA A 75 7.46 19.49 -0.71
N ASP A 76 7.42 19.13 -2.00
CA ASP A 76 6.31 18.32 -2.55
C ASP A 76 6.28 16.88 -2.01
N THR A 77 7.39 16.37 -1.47
CA THR A 77 7.53 14.97 -1.03
C THR A 77 8.16 14.83 0.36
N LEU A 78 7.87 13.71 1.02
CA LEU A 78 8.49 13.32 2.29
C LEU A 78 10.01 13.10 2.12
N PRO A 79 10.82 13.38 3.15
CA PRO A 79 12.27 13.17 3.11
C PRO A 79 12.64 11.74 2.67
N GLY A 80 13.49 11.63 1.65
CA GLY A 80 13.98 10.34 1.14
C GLY A 80 12.92 9.46 0.47
N HIS A 81 11.73 9.99 0.15
CA HIS A 81 10.63 9.20 -0.41
C HIS A 81 9.83 9.98 -1.47
N GLN A 82 9.17 9.28 -2.41
CA GLN A 82 8.37 9.92 -3.47
C GLN A 82 6.91 10.21 -3.07
N ALA A 83 6.53 9.89 -1.84
CA ALA A 83 5.16 10.11 -1.36
C ALA A 83 5.07 11.55 -0.88
N THR A 84 3.93 12.19 -1.11
CA THR A 84 3.65 13.57 -0.70
C THR A 84 3.24 13.63 0.78
N SER A 85 2.59 12.58 1.28
CA SER A 85 2.23 12.46 2.69
C SER A 85 2.06 10.99 3.11
N ILE A 86 2.08 10.77 4.41
CA ILE A 86 1.78 9.51 5.07
C ILE A 86 0.62 9.71 6.05
N GLU A 87 -0.38 8.85 5.99
CA GLU A 87 -1.44 8.74 6.98
C GLU A 87 -1.27 7.44 7.75
N ALA A 88 -1.21 7.50 9.07
CA ALA A 88 -1.16 6.35 9.95
C ALA A 88 -2.42 6.31 10.83
N ARG A 89 -3.09 5.16 10.87
CA ARG A 89 -4.27 4.96 11.71
C ARG A 89 -3.97 4.01 12.84
N TYR A 90 -4.42 4.45 14.02
CA TYR A 90 -4.24 3.76 15.27
C TYR A 90 -5.61 3.42 15.85
N GLU A 91 -5.72 2.25 16.45
CA GLU A 91 -6.86 1.84 17.26
C GLU A 91 -6.34 1.36 18.61
N LYS A 92 -6.88 1.90 19.70
CA LYS A 92 -6.39 1.67 21.07
C LYS A 92 -4.89 1.92 21.21
N GLY A 93 -4.37 2.90 20.46
CA GLY A 93 -2.95 3.26 20.42
C GLY A 93 -2.07 2.35 19.57
N MET A 94 -2.62 1.34 18.90
CA MET A 94 -1.85 0.39 18.07
C MET A 94 -1.99 0.71 16.58
N LEU A 95 -0.86 0.82 15.87
CA LEU A 95 -0.82 1.02 14.42
C LEU A 95 -1.41 -0.19 13.68
N TYR A 96 -2.47 0.02 12.90
CA TYR A 96 -3.09 -1.03 12.09
C TYR A 96 -3.20 -0.68 10.60
N GLU A 97 -3.05 0.59 10.21
CA GLU A 97 -3.12 1.01 8.80
C GLU A 97 -2.12 2.13 8.52
N VAL A 98 -1.45 2.05 7.38
CA VAL A 98 -0.59 3.10 6.85
C VAL A 98 -0.93 3.35 5.40
N THR A 99 -1.22 4.60 5.05
CA THR A 99 -1.47 5.04 3.68
C THR A 99 -0.37 5.99 3.23
N LEU A 100 0.23 5.70 2.08
CA LEU A 100 1.13 6.62 1.39
C LEU A 100 0.39 7.30 0.25
N HIS A 101 0.38 8.63 0.25
CA HIS A 101 -0.25 9.41 -0.79
C HIS A 101 0.78 9.92 -1.80
N TYR A 102 0.42 9.87 -3.07
CA TYR A 102 1.21 10.37 -4.19
C TYR A 102 0.33 11.33 -5.00
N ALA A 103 0.44 12.61 -4.67
CA ALA A 103 -0.32 13.69 -5.29
C ALA A 103 0.60 14.85 -5.73
N ASP A 104 1.69 14.51 -6.42
CA ASP A 104 2.70 15.47 -6.88
C ASP A 104 2.07 16.48 -7.86
N PRO A 105 2.00 17.78 -7.50
CA PRO A 105 1.31 18.79 -8.30
C PRO A 105 2.00 19.08 -9.64
N LYS A 106 3.26 18.66 -9.81
CA LYS A 106 4.05 18.88 -11.03
C LYS A 106 3.82 17.80 -12.09
N LEU A 107 3.19 16.67 -11.73
CA LEU A 107 2.94 15.60 -12.68
C LEU A 107 1.63 15.82 -13.44
N ASN A 108 1.70 15.66 -14.75
CA ASN A 108 0.49 15.50 -15.54
C ASN A 108 -0.14 14.11 -15.32
N VAL A 109 -1.38 13.97 -15.75
CA VAL A 109 -2.17 12.73 -15.63
C VAL A 109 -1.42 11.50 -16.15
N MET A 110 -0.78 11.59 -17.32
CA MET A 110 -0.06 10.48 -17.94
C MET A 110 1.15 10.05 -17.09
N GLN A 111 1.92 11.02 -16.58
CA GLN A 111 3.09 10.74 -15.73
C GLN A 111 2.69 10.10 -14.40
N ALA A 112 1.64 10.62 -13.76
CA ALA A 112 1.13 10.06 -12.51
C ALA A 112 0.53 8.65 -12.71
N LYS A 113 -0.15 8.39 -13.83
CA LYS A 113 -0.61 7.05 -14.21
C LYS A 113 0.56 6.10 -14.44
N ALA A 114 1.64 6.55 -15.09
CA ALA A 114 2.85 5.75 -15.26
C ALA A 114 3.49 5.42 -13.90
N LYS A 115 3.61 6.39 -12.98
CA LYS A 115 4.09 6.14 -11.60
C LYS A 115 3.22 5.10 -10.88
N PHE A 116 1.90 5.21 -10.97
CA PHE A 116 0.96 4.24 -10.41
C PHE A 116 1.16 2.83 -10.97
N LEU A 117 1.25 2.69 -12.30
CA LEU A 117 1.46 1.38 -12.94
C LEU A 117 2.82 0.77 -12.58
N ASN A 118 3.86 1.60 -12.46
CA ASN A 118 5.17 1.17 -11.99
C ASN A 118 5.13 0.69 -10.54
N ALA A 119 4.44 1.41 -9.66
CA ALA A 119 4.23 0.99 -8.27
C ALA A 119 3.47 -0.34 -8.20
N LYS A 120 2.39 -0.50 -8.97
CA LYS A 120 1.63 -1.76 -9.07
C LYS A 120 2.52 -2.91 -9.54
N LYS A 121 3.33 -2.69 -10.58
CA LYS A 121 4.26 -3.70 -11.11
C LYS A 121 5.30 -4.11 -10.05
N ALA A 122 5.92 -3.13 -9.38
CA ALA A 122 6.94 -3.38 -8.35
C ALA A 122 6.36 -4.09 -7.12
N LEU A 123 5.12 -3.79 -6.72
CA LEU A 123 4.44 -4.48 -5.63
C LEU A 123 3.96 -5.86 -6.05
N THR A 124 3.55 -6.03 -7.31
CA THR A 124 3.16 -7.34 -7.85
C THR A 124 4.33 -8.32 -7.83
N ALA A 125 5.53 -7.84 -8.20
CA ALA A 125 6.75 -8.64 -8.15
C ALA A 125 7.11 -9.09 -6.72
N ARG A 126 6.74 -8.30 -5.69
CA ARG A 126 7.08 -8.56 -4.28
C ARG A 126 6.04 -9.41 -3.54
N HIS A 127 4.76 -9.14 -3.78
CA HIS A 127 3.66 -9.70 -2.98
C HIS A 127 2.72 -10.62 -3.77
N GLY A 128 2.85 -10.68 -5.09
CA GLY A 128 1.98 -11.45 -5.97
C GLY A 128 0.94 -10.58 -6.71
N PRO A 129 0.11 -11.20 -7.57
CA PRO A 129 -0.79 -10.49 -8.46
C PRO A 129 -1.96 -9.83 -7.71
N PHE A 130 -2.18 -8.55 -7.98
CA PHE A 130 -3.33 -7.83 -7.46
C PHE A 130 -4.62 -8.18 -8.18
N LYS A 131 -5.71 -8.26 -7.42
CA LYS A 131 -7.09 -8.37 -7.91
C LYS A 131 -7.69 -6.98 -8.08
N LEU A 132 -8.52 -6.79 -9.10
CA LEU A 132 -9.33 -5.57 -9.24
C LEU A 132 -10.37 -5.53 -8.11
N SER A 133 -10.35 -4.50 -7.27
CA SER A 133 -11.33 -4.32 -6.18
C SER A 133 -12.54 -3.55 -6.66
N ALA A 134 -12.30 -2.41 -7.30
CA ALA A 134 -13.32 -1.46 -7.68
C ALA A 134 -12.86 -0.65 -8.88
N LYS A 135 -13.82 -0.27 -9.73
CA LYS A 135 -13.64 0.73 -10.76
C LYS A 135 -14.89 1.59 -10.77
N ARG A 136 -14.72 2.90 -10.65
CA ARG A 136 -15.80 3.87 -10.58
C ARG A 136 -15.55 5.01 -11.55
N ARG A 137 -16.62 5.52 -12.14
CA ARG A 137 -16.61 6.69 -12.99
C ARG A 137 -17.82 7.54 -12.63
N ASP A 138 -17.57 8.77 -12.24
CA ASP A 138 -18.60 9.74 -11.90
C ASP A 138 -18.40 10.99 -12.76
N ASN A 139 -19.50 11.64 -13.15
CA ASN A 139 -19.48 12.91 -13.83
C ASN A 139 -20.35 13.87 -13.03
N ASP A 140 -19.77 14.97 -12.56
CA ASP A 140 -20.44 15.93 -11.70
C ASP A 140 -19.98 17.36 -12.07
N ASP A 141 -20.93 18.24 -12.36
CA ASP A 141 -20.71 19.67 -12.63
C ASP A 141 -19.47 19.99 -13.51
N GLY A 142 -19.33 19.29 -14.64
CA GLY A 142 -18.24 19.51 -15.59
C GLY A 142 -16.90 18.86 -15.20
N PHE A 143 -16.87 18.07 -14.12
CA PHE A 143 -15.74 17.26 -13.72
C PHE A 143 -16.01 15.77 -13.94
N LEU A 144 -15.14 15.12 -14.71
CA LEU A 144 -15.12 13.68 -14.86
C LEU A 144 -14.12 13.09 -13.86
N THR A 145 -14.60 12.27 -12.93
CA THR A 145 -13.76 11.54 -11.97
C THR A 145 -13.74 10.05 -12.31
N GLU A 146 -12.54 9.51 -12.55
CA GLU A 146 -12.33 8.07 -12.71
C GLU A 146 -11.46 7.55 -11.57
N SER A 147 -11.89 6.46 -10.93
CA SER A 147 -11.14 5.80 -9.86
C SER A 147 -11.04 4.31 -10.10
N ILE A 148 -9.86 3.76 -9.82
CA ILE A 148 -9.60 2.32 -9.91
C ILE A 148 -8.77 1.86 -8.72
N SER A 149 -9.21 0.76 -8.12
CA SER A 149 -8.56 0.17 -6.95
C SER A 149 -8.24 -1.29 -7.17
N TYR A 150 -7.07 -1.70 -6.71
CA TYR A 150 -6.57 -3.07 -6.75
C TYR A 150 -6.14 -3.49 -5.36
N HIS A 151 -6.41 -4.72 -4.96
CA HIS A 151 -5.97 -5.25 -3.67
C HIS A 151 -5.33 -6.63 -3.79
N ILE A 152 -4.55 -6.96 -2.78
CA ILE A 152 -4.04 -8.30 -2.51
C ILE A 152 -4.03 -8.51 -0.99
N GLU A 153 -4.18 -9.76 -0.57
CA GLU A 153 -3.99 -10.21 0.80
C GLU A 153 -2.83 -11.23 0.80
N PRO A 154 -1.56 -10.79 0.96
CA PRO A 154 -0.41 -11.69 0.87
C PRO A 154 -0.38 -12.72 2.01
N VAL A 155 -0.92 -12.34 3.17
CA VAL A 155 -1.09 -13.18 4.36
C VAL A 155 -2.43 -12.86 4.97
N SER A 156 -3.09 -13.86 5.57
CA SER A 156 -4.41 -13.66 6.16
C SER A 156 -4.45 -12.46 7.14
N GLY A 157 -5.36 -11.53 6.86
CA GLY A 157 -5.56 -10.29 7.62
C GLY A 157 -4.58 -9.17 7.28
N LEU A 158 -3.63 -9.36 6.36
CA LEU A 158 -2.74 -8.31 5.87
C LEU A 158 -3.14 -7.89 4.45
N PHE A 159 -3.63 -6.66 4.31
CA PHE A 159 -4.13 -6.13 3.06
C PHE A 159 -3.18 -5.07 2.49
N LEU A 160 -2.88 -5.19 1.21
CA LEU A 160 -2.24 -4.16 0.43
C LEU A 160 -3.20 -3.71 -0.68
N MET A 161 -3.55 -2.43 -0.70
CA MET A 161 -4.42 -1.85 -1.71
C MET A 161 -3.74 -0.69 -2.42
N LEU A 162 -3.93 -0.60 -3.73
CA LEU A 162 -3.58 0.57 -4.52
C LEU A 162 -4.86 1.21 -5.03
N THR A 163 -4.98 2.52 -4.92
CA THR A 163 -6.09 3.29 -5.49
C THR A 163 -5.52 4.41 -6.33
N TYR A 164 -5.98 4.53 -7.58
CA TYR A 164 -5.69 5.64 -8.48
C TYR A 164 -6.97 6.42 -8.76
N THR A 165 -6.88 7.74 -8.72
CA THR A 165 -7.99 8.65 -9.04
C THR A 165 -7.50 9.71 -10.01
N GLU A 166 -8.25 9.89 -11.09
CA GLU A 166 -8.08 10.94 -12.08
C GLU A 166 -9.32 11.84 -12.07
N ILE A 167 -9.10 13.15 -12.03
CA ILE A 167 -10.16 14.17 -12.12
C ILE A 167 -9.84 15.04 -13.32
N THR A 168 -10.76 15.09 -14.28
CA THR A 168 -10.66 15.89 -15.50
C THR A 168 -11.71 16.99 -15.47
N ASP A 169 -11.26 18.24 -15.54
CA ASP A 169 -12.10 19.40 -15.84
C ASP A 169 -12.40 19.41 -17.35
N THR A 170 -13.64 19.09 -17.69
CA THR A 170 -14.08 18.95 -19.09
C THR A 170 -14.17 20.30 -19.81
N MET A 171 -14.37 21.39 -19.06
CA MET A 171 -14.48 22.75 -19.61
C MET A 171 -13.12 23.33 -19.92
N ARG A 172 -12.14 23.15 -19.01
CA ARG A 172 -10.77 23.67 -19.15
C ARG A 172 -9.82 22.68 -19.82
N LYS A 173 -10.28 21.47 -20.15
CA LYS A 173 -9.49 20.37 -20.73
C LYS A 173 -8.19 20.11 -19.95
N SER A 174 -8.30 20.17 -18.62
CA SER A 174 -7.18 19.97 -17.70
C SER A 174 -7.50 18.82 -16.76
N GLY A 175 -6.48 18.13 -16.25
CA GLY A 175 -6.69 17.00 -15.36
C GLY A 175 -5.63 16.93 -14.28
N LYS A 176 -6.01 16.40 -13.14
CA LYS A 176 -5.12 16.04 -12.04
C LYS A 176 -5.34 14.59 -11.70
N SER A 177 -4.29 13.92 -11.25
CA SER A 177 -4.43 12.55 -10.75
C SER A 177 -3.55 12.31 -9.55
N ARG A 178 -3.98 11.38 -8.73
CA ARG A 178 -3.31 10.96 -7.50
C ARG A 178 -3.44 9.46 -7.34
N PHE A 179 -2.53 8.87 -6.60
CA PHE A 179 -2.72 7.51 -6.13
C PHE A 179 -2.28 7.34 -4.69
N SER A 180 -2.79 6.29 -4.06
CA SER A 180 -2.44 5.92 -2.70
C SER A 180 -2.08 4.44 -2.64
N LEU A 181 -1.14 4.11 -1.76
CA LEU A 181 -0.82 2.75 -1.35
C LEU A 181 -1.26 2.57 0.10
N ILE A 182 -2.12 1.60 0.37
CA ILE A 182 -2.72 1.37 1.69
C ILE A 182 -2.23 0.01 2.18
N TYR A 183 -1.51 0.01 3.29
CA TYR A 183 -1.03 -1.16 4.01
C TYR A 183 -1.90 -1.30 5.25
N ARG A 184 -2.51 -2.46 5.48
CA ARG A 184 -3.45 -2.65 6.59
C ARG A 184 -3.30 -4.02 7.23
N ASN A 185 -3.41 -4.07 8.55
CA ASN A 185 -3.41 -5.29 9.35
C ASN A 185 -4.70 -5.41 10.17
N ASP A 186 -5.66 -6.15 9.64
CA ASP A 186 -6.95 -6.40 10.29
C ASP A 186 -6.84 -7.32 11.51
N ASN A 187 -5.72 -8.04 11.68
CA ASN A 187 -5.54 -8.88 12.86
C ASN A 187 -5.40 -8.05 14.15
N LEU A 188 -5.04 -6.77 14.04
CA LEU A 188 -4.97 -5.85 15.17
C LEU A 188 -6.31 -5.18 15.51
N LEU A 189 -7.29 -5.29 14.62
CA LEU A 189 -8.64 -4.75 14.81
C LEU A 189 -9.56 -5.72 15.54
N LYS A 190 -9.11 -6.95 15.81
CA LYS A 190 -9.94 -8.00 16.42
C LYS A 190 -10.04 -7.82 17.93
N HIS A 191 -11.09 -7.12 18.36
CA HIS A 191 -11.78 -7.38 19.63
C HIS A 191 -13.29 -7.17 19.49
N LYS A 192 -14.00 -8.25 19.16
CA LYS A 192 -15.34 -8.64 19.65
C LYS A 192 -15.73 -9.98 19.02
N LYS A 193 -15.60 -11.06 19.79
CA LYS A 193 -16.60 -12.14 19.76
C LYS A 193 -17.71 -11.71 20.71
#